data_AF-A0AA47ELX7-F1
#
_entry.id   AF-A0AA47ELX7-F1
#
_cell.length_a   1.000
_cell.length_b   1.000
_cell.length_c   1.000
_cell.angle_alpha   90.00
_cell.angle_beta   90.00
_cell.angle_gamma   90.00
#
_symmetry.space_group_name_H-M   'P 1'
#
loop_
_entity.id
_entity.type
_entity.pdbx_description
1 polymer ?
#
loop_
_entity_poly.entity_id
_entity_poly.type
_entity_poly.pdbx_seq_one_letter_code
_entity_poly.pdbx_strand_id
1 'polypeptide(L)' 'MPAIVIDNLVKEYKNGFRALDGLSLKVNSSEIFSLLGPNGYEKTVPKCVKLR' A
#
# COMPACT_ATOMS: atom_id res chain seq x y z
N MET A 1 3.84 -9.91 15.79
CA MET A 1 3.24 -8.57 16.01
C MET A 1 3.22 -7.84 14.67
N PRO A 2 2.12 -7.17 14.28
CA PRO A 2 2.15 -6.31 13.11
C PRO A 2 3.09 -5.13 13.37
N ALA A 3 3.94 -4.82 12.40
CA ALA A 3 4.85 -3.67 12.45
C ALA A 3 4.16 -2.40 11.96
N ILE A 4 3.27 -2.54 10.98
CA ILE A 4 2.47 -1.43 10.44
C ILE A 4 1.00 -1.87 10.41
N VAL A 5 0.13 -1.02 10.93
CA VAL A 5 -1.32 -1.18 10.85
C VAL A 5 -1.90 0.13 10.32
N ILE A 6 -2.59 0.05 9.20
CA ILE A 6 -3.37 1.11 8.59
C ILE A 6 -4.82 0.64 8.63
N ASP A 7 -5.71 1.49 9.13
CA ASP A 7 -7.14 1.21 9.18
C ASP A 7 -7.91 2.38 8.58
N ASN A 8 -8.76 2.07 7.58
CA ASN A 8 -9.65 3.00 6.90
C ASN A 8 -8.98 4.32 6.46
N LEU A 9 -7.77 4.24 5.90
CA LEU A 9 -7.04 5.41 5.46
C LEU A 9 -7.70 6.04 4.23
N VAL A 10 -8.15 7.28 4.41
CA VAL A 10 -8.67 8.13 3.34
C VAL A 10 -7.66 9.23 3.04
N LYS A 11 -7.33 9.41 1.76
CA LYS A 11 -6.47 10.49 1.29
C LYS A 11 -7.20 11.29 0.22
N GLU A 12 -7.62 12.50 0.59
CA GLU A 12 -8.23 13.47 -0.31
C GLU A 12 -7.29 14.65 -0.55
N TYR A 13 -7.17 15.07 -1.81
CA TYR A 13 -6.40 16.25 -2.21
C TYR A 13 -7.30 17.49 -2.27
N LYS A 14 -6.70 18.69 -2.23
CA LYS A 14 -7.42 19.98 -2.20
C LYS A 14 -8.38 20.21 -3.38
N ASN A 15 -8.18 19.49 -4.49
CA ASN A 15 -9.05 19.52 -5.67
C ASN A 15 -10.26 18.57 -5.57
N GLY A 16 -10.50 17.95 -4.40
CA GLY A 16 -11.56 16.96 -4.18
C GLY A 16 -11.22 15.57 -4.72
N PHE A 17 -10.01 15.34 -5.24
CA PHE A 17 -9.60 14.02 -5.71
C PHE A 17 -9.27 13.11 -4.52
N ARG A 18 -10.07 12.05 -4.35
CA ARG A 18 -9.77 10.96 -3.42
C ARG A 18 -8.80 9.98 -4.05
N ALA A 19 -7.57 9.96 -3.54
CA ALA A 19 -6.54 9.04 -3.98
C ALA A 19 -6.53 7.73 -3.21
N LEU A 20 -6.99 7.74 -1.96
CA LEU A 20 -7.26 6.54 -1.17
C LEU A 20 -8.63 6.71 -0.53
N ASP A 21 -9.48 5.69 -0.62
CA ASP A 21 -10.81 5.69 -0.01
C ASP A 21 -10.99 4.39 0.80
N GLY A 22 -10.62 4.46 2.08
CA GLY A 22 -10.75 3.34 3.01
C GLY A 22 -9.70 2.25 2.88
N LEU A 23 -8.42 2.60 2.70
CA LEU A 23 -7.33 1.62 2.67
C LEU A 23 -7.06 1.05 4.07
N SER A 24 -7.26 -0.25 4.26
CA SER A 24 -6.83 -0.99 5.46
C SER A 24 -5.71 -1.98 5.10
N LEU A 25 -4.58 -1.89 5.81
CA LEU A 25 -3.38 -2.69 5.56
C LEU A 25 -2.76 -3.13 6.90
N LYS A 26 -2.32 -4.39 6.97
CA LYS A 26 -1.52 -4.90 8.10
C LYS A 26 -0.26 -5.53 7.55
N VAL A 27 0.90 -5.02 7.95
CA VAL A 27 2.21 -5.55 7.55
C VAL A 27 2.90 -6.12 8.77
N ASN A 28 3.32 -7.38 8.69
CA ASN A 28 4.01 -8.04 9.78
C ASN A 28 5.49 -7.65 9.83
N SER A 29 6.09 -7.77 11.00
CA SER A 29 7.55 -7.69 11.12
C SER A 29 8.21 -8.72 10.20
N SER A 30 9.21 -8.30 9.42
CA SER A 30 9.93 -9.10 8.41
C SER A 30 9.19 -9.32 7.07
N GLU A 31 8.10 -8.59 6.83
CA GLU A 31 7.39 -8.56 5.56
C GLU A 31 7.74 -7.28 4.78
N ILE A 32 8.05 -7.43 3.48
CA ILE A 32 8.32 -6.31 2.57
C ILE A 32 7.07 -6.09 1.73
N PHE A 33 6.52 -4.89 1.77
CA PHE A 33 5.32 -4.51 1.05
C PHE A 33 5.56 -3.25 0.21
N SER A 34 5.11 -3.25 -1.05
CA SER A 34 5.22 -2.12 -1.97
C SER A 34 3.85 -1.82 -2.60
N LEU A 35 3.45 -0.54 -2.60
CA LEU A 35 2.24 -0.07 -3.27
C LEU A 35 2.57 0.28 -4.73
N LEU A 36 1.90 -0.37 -5.69
CA LEU A 36 2.03 -0.10 -7.11
C LEU A 36 0.74 0.57 -7.63
N GLY A 37 0.86 1.78 -8.18
CA GLY A 37 -0.25 2.51 -8.77
C GLY A 37 -0.14 2.61 -10.30
N PRO A 38 -1.25 2.79 -11.04
CA PRO A 38 -1.27 2.87 -12.50
C PRO A 38 -0.45 4.03 -13.10
N ASN A 39 -0.13 5.05 -12.30
CA ASN A 39 0.73 6.19 -12.69
C ASN A 39 2.16 6.10 -12.12
N GLY A 40 2.61 4.92 -11.68
CA GLY A 40 3.89 4.73 -10.99
C GLY A 40 4.99 4.15 -11.88
N TYR A 41 5.73 5.01 -12.59
CA TYR A 41 7.15 4.75 -12.82
C TYR A 41 7.89 5.26 -11.58
N GLU A 42 8.89 4.50 -11.12
CA GLU A 42 9.78 4.80 -9.99
C GLU A 42 9.32 4.35 -8.59
N LYS A 43 9.50 3.06 -8.27
CA LYS A 43 10.67 2.53 -7.53
C LYS A 43 10.46 1.07 -7.13
N THR A 44 10.87 0.22 -8.06
CA THR A 44 11.50 -1.11 -7.96
C THR A 44 11.05 -2.12 -6.88
N VAL A 45 10.52 -3.24 -7.38
CA VAL A 45 10.13 -4.52 -6.73
C VAL A 45 11.35 -5.25 -6.12
N PRO A 46 11.21 -6.12 -5.09
CA PRO A 46 10.83 -7.52 -5.35
C PRO A 46 10.02 -8.22 -4.21
N LYS A 47 8.85 -8.80 -4.54
CA LYS A 47 8.52 -10.19 -4.14
C LYS A 47 7.42 -10.76 -5.04
N CYS A 48 7.82 -11.69 -5.90
CA CYS A 48 6.93 -12.58 -6.65
C CYS A 48 6.44 -13.67 -5.68
N VAL A 49 5.12 -13.75 -5.46
CA VAL A 49 4.51 -14.86 -4.71
C VAL A 49 4.51 -16.07 -5.64
N LYS A 50 5.36 -17.05 -5.34
CA LYS A 50 5.32 -18.36 -6.01
C LYS A 50 4.25 -19.20 -5.32
N LEU A 51 3.10 -19.30 -5.99
CA LEU A 51 2.08 -20.28 -5.64
C LEU A 51 2.68 -21.68 -5.77
N ARG A 52 2.56 -22.46 -4.70
CA ARG A 52 2.68 -23.91 -4.72
C ARG A 52 1.37 -24.48 -4.21
#